data_AF-F0GFX8-F1
#
_entry.id   AF-F0GFX8-F1
#
_cell.length_a   1.000
_cell.length_b   1.000
_cell.length_c   1.000
_cell.angle_alpha   90.00
_cell.angle_beta   90.00
_cell.angle_gamma   90.00
#
_symmetry.space_group_name_H-M   'P 1'
#
loop_
_entity.id
_entity.type
_entity.pdbx_description
1 polymer ?
#
loop_
_entity_poly.entity_id
_entity_poly.type
_entity_poly.pdbx_seq_one_letter_code
_entity_poly.pdbx_strand_id
1 'polypeptide(L)'
;HLPHVLSFALVEQILGEADAELKFSYAAGGFRDFTRIAASSPEMWRDVCVANRAALLDELDGYTRVLARLRAAIDAGDGAALEAVFARSRAARKAWQGRGGPPAAEPVKK
;
A
#
# COMPACT_ATOMS: atom_id res chain seq x y z
N HIS A 1 4.46 -3.57 8.15
CA HIS A 1 5.66 -3.35 7.32
C HIS A 1 5.33 -3.29 5.82
N LEU A 2 4.54 -4.24 5.29
CA LEU A 2 4.14 -4.24 3.88
C LEU A 2 3.64 -2.87 3.34
N PRO A 3 2.76 -2.11 4.02
CA PRO A 3 2.33 -0.80 3.50
C PRO A 3 3.46 0.18 3.22
N HIS A 4 4.52 0.19 4.05
CA HIS A 4 5.69 1.04 3.79
C HIS A 4 6.47 0.58 2.56
N VAL A 5 6.69 -0.73 2.40
CA VAL A 5 7.36 -1.26 1.20
C VAL A 5 6.59 -0.90 -0.07
N LEU A 6 5.26 -1.07 -0.06
CA LEU A 6 4.42 -0.71 -1.21
C LEU A 6 4.43 0.79 -1.50
N SER A 7 4.51 1.61 -0.46
CA SER A 7 4.64 3.06 -0.56
C SER A 7 5.96 3.47 -1.23
N PHE A 8 7.09 2.91 -0.77
CA PHE A 8 8.40 3.08 -1.41
C PHE A 8 8.40 2.59 -2.85
N ALA A 9 7.86 1.39 -3.11
CA ALA A 9 7.82 0.79 -4.44
C ALA A 9 7.03 1.65 -5.45
N LEU A 10 5.93 2.26 -5.03
CA LEU A 10 5.13 3.13 -5.91
C LEU A 10 5.88 4.42 -6.28
N VAL A 11 6.60 5.03 -5.33
CA VAL A 11 7.43 6.21 -5.60
C VAL A 11 8.61 5.85 -6.50
N GLU A 12 9.30 4.76 -6.19
CA GLU A 12 10.44 4.26 -6.97
C GLU A 12 10.05 3.96 -8.42
N GLN A 13 8.87 3.35 -8.64
CA GLN A 13 8.37 3.08 -9.98
C GLN A 13 8.22 4.36 -10.80
N ILE A 14 7.70 5.44 -10.21
CA ILE A 14 7.56 6.73 -10.91
C ILE A 14 8.92 7.37 -11.17
N LEU A 15 9.85 7.29 -10.20
CA LEU A 15 11.20 7.83 -10.36
C LEU A 15 11.96 7.18 -11.52
N GLY A 16 11.70 5.91 -11.82
CA GLY A 16 12.32 5.19 -12.93
C GLY A 16 11.82 5.59 -14.32
N GLU A 17 10.84 6.48 -14.42
CA GLU A 17 10.20 6.86 -15.67
C GLU A 17 10.78 8.17 -16.25
N ALA A 18 10.83 8.27 -17.58
CA ALA A 18 11.40 9.45 -18.26
C ALA A 18 10.62 10.76 -17.98
N ASP A 19 9.35 10.65 -17.63
CA ASP A 19 8.41 11.75 -17.34
C ASP A 19 8.09 11.86 -15.83
N ALA A 20 8.98 11.40 -14.95
CA ALA A 20 8.78 11.39 -13.51
C ALA A 20 8.30 12.74 -12.93
N GLU A 21 8.96 13.86 -13.28
CA GLU A 21 8.58 15.21 -12.85
C GLU A 21 7.14 15.57 -13.22
N LEU A 22 6.73 15.21 -14.44
CA LEU A 22 5.37 15.43 -14.92
C LEU A 22 4.37 14.56 -14.14
N LYS A 23 4.68 13.28 -13.93
CA LYS A 23 3.85 12.37 -13.11
C LYS A 23 3.69 12.85 -11.67
N PHE A 24 4.76 13.38 -11.06
CA PHE A 24 4.68 13.99 -9.73
C PHE A 24 3.84 15.27 -9.72
N SER A 25 3.88 16.08 -10.79
CA SER A 25 3.03 17.28 -10.89
C SER A 25 1.53 16.96 -10.90
N TYR A 26 1.15 15.78 -11.40
CA TYR A 26 -0.23 15.28 -11.39
C TYR A 26 -0.61 14.48 -10.14
N ALA A 27 0.32 14.33 -9.19
CA ALA A 27 0.08 13.55 -7.98
C ALA A 27 -1.03 14.18 -7.11
N ALA A 28 -2.23 13.62 -7.20
CA ALA A 28 -3.41 14.05 -6.44
C ALA A 28 -3.42 13.48 -5.01
N GLY A 29 -4.45 13.85 -4.23
CA GLY A 29 -4.58 13.49 -2.81
C GLY A 29 -4.42 12.00 -2.51
N GLY A 30 -4.96 11.11 -3.36
CA GLY A 30 -4.84 9.66 -3.16
C GLY A 30 -3.41 9.13 -3.26
N PHE A 31 -2.60 9.69 -4.18
CA PHE A 31 -1.18 9.39 -4.24
C PHE A 31 -0.48 9.90 -2.99
N ARG A 32 -0.68 11.19 -2.64
CA ARG A 32 -0.07 11.83 -1.47
C ARG A 32 -0.35 11.05 -0.18
N ASP A 33 -1.58 10.59 0.04
CA ASP A 33 -1.96 9.88 1.24
C ASP A 33 -1.31 8.50 1.34
N PHE A 34 -1.24 7.78 0.22
CA PHE A 34 -0.62 6.46 0.16
C PHE A 34 0.91 6.53 0.25
N THR A 35 1.52 7.54 -0.37
CA THR A 35 2.98 7.73 -0.41
C THR A 35 3.53 8.54 0.77
N ARG A 36 2.67 9.12 1.62
CA ARG A 36 3.10 9.87 2.82
C ARG A 36 4.11 9.10 3.67
N ILE A 37 3.97 7.78 3.76
CA ILE A 37 4.84 6.93 4.58
C ILE A 37 6.18 6.55 3.90
N ALA A 38 6.34 6.79 2.60
CA ALA A 38 7.62 6.69 1.90
C ALA A 38 8.60 7.82 2.28
N ALA A 39 8.13 8.87 2.98
CA ALA A 39 9.00 9.90 3.55
C ALA A 39 9.67 9.49 4.88
N SER A 40 9.57 8.22 5.28
CA SER A 40 10.16 7.70 6.53
C SER A 40 11.68 7.48 6.41
N SER A 41 12.40 7.38 7.54
CA SER A 41 13.85 7.10 7.56
C SER A 41 14.20 5.82 6.79
N PRO A 42 15.09 5.90 5.78
CA PRO A 42 15.56 4.74 5.02
C PRO A 42 16.29 3.71 5.90
N GLU A 43 17.14 4.16 6.83
CA GLU A 43 17.94 3.29 7.68
C GLU A 43 17.05 2.46 8.61
N MET A 44 16.06 3.10 9.22
CA MET A 44 15.09 2.42 10.08
C MET A 44 14.30 1.37 9.29
N TRP A 45 13.80 1.72 8.09
CA TRP A 45 13.00 0.80 7.29
C TRP A 45 13.83 -0.33 6.67
N ARG A 46 15.10 -0.10 6.35
CA ARG A 46 16.05 -1.17 6.03
C ARG A 46 16.11 -2.18 7.18
N ASP A 47 16.36 -1.71 8.40
CA ASP A 47 16.53 -2.58 9.57
C ASP A 47 15.25 -3.37 9.88
N VAL A 48 14.08 -2.71 9.77
CA VAL A 48 12.76 -3.36 9.89
C VAL A 48 12.57 -4.44 8.82
N CYS A 49 12.91 -4.17 7.57
CA CYS A 49 12.79 -5.14 6.48
C CYS A 49 13.71 -6.35 6.67
N VAL A 50 14.96 -6.12 7.12
CA VAL A 50 15.92 -7.20 7.40
C VAL A 50 15.47 -8.03 8.60
N ALA A 51 15.05 -7.40 9.69
CA ALA A 51 14.62 -8.08 10.90
C ALA A 51 13.33 -8.89 10.71
N ASN A 52 12.40 -8.42 9.87
CA ASN A 52 11.12 -9.08 9.62
C ASN A 52 11.04 -9.76 8.24
N ARG A 53 12.18 -10.19 7.68
CA ARG A 53 12.30 -10.64 6.29
C ARG A 53 11.30 -11.72 5.91
N ALA A 54 11.20 -12.80 6.68
CA ALA A 54 10.37 -13.96 6.34
C ALA A 54 8.89 -13.58 6.22
N ALA A 55 8.32 -13.01 7.28
CA ALA A 55 6.91 -12.57 7.28
C ALA A 55 6.65 -11.48 6.23
N LEU A 56 7.61 -10.59 5.96
CA LEU A 56 7.45 -9.56 4.94
C LEU A 56 7.42 -10.16 3.52
N LEU A 57 8.22 -11.19 3.24
CA LEU A 57 8.19 -11.90 1.96
C LEU A 57 6.85 -12.62 1.77
N ASP A 58 6.35 -13.32 2.79
CA ASP A 58 5.04 -13.99 2.72
C ASP A 58 3.90 -13.01 2.41
N GLU A 59 3.92 -11.83 3.05
CA GLU A 59 2.97 -10.75 2.82
C GLU A 59 3.11 -10.14 1.42
N LEU A 60 4.34 -9.95 0.92
CA LEU A 60 4.61 -9.47 -0.44
C LEU A 60 4.10 -10.45 -1.50
N ASP A 61 4.30 -11.75 -1.30
CA ASP A 61 3.80 -12.79 -2.19
C ASP A 61 2.27 -12.83 -2.18
N GLY A 62 1.66 -12.68 -0.99
CA GLY A 62 0.22 -12.52 -0.83
C GLY A 62 -0.33 -11.34 -1.63
N TYR A 63 0.31 -10.17 -1.50
CA TYR A 63 -0.06 -8.97 -2.23
C TYR A 63 0.11 -9.14 -3.75
N THR A 64 1.23 -9.72 -4.19
CA THR A 64 1.52 -9.97 -5.61
C THR A 64 0.47 -10.87 -6.24
N ARG A 65 -0.01 -11.91 -5.54
CA ARG A 65 -1.12 -12.76 -6.03
C ARG A 65 -2.42 -11.98 -6.20
N VAL A 66 -2.75 -11.06 -5.29
CA VAL A 66 -3.93 -10.20 -5.42
C VAL A 66 -3.79 -9.26 -6.62
N LEU A 67 -2.62 -8.63 -6.76
CA LEU A 67 -2.33 -7.71 -7.86
C LEU A 67 -2.39 -8.43 -9.21
N ALA A 68 -1.86 -9.64 -9.31
CA ALA A 68 -1.92 -10.45 -10.53
C ALA A 68 -3.37 -10.78 -10.94
N ARG A 69 -4.26 -11.10 -9.99
CA ARG A 69 -5.68 -11.33 -10.26
C ARG A 69 -6.38 -10.07 -10.77
N LEU A 70 -6.11 -8.92 -10.14
CA LEU A 70 -6.66 -7.64 -10.59
C LEU A 70 -6.15 -7.28 -12.00
N ARG A 71 -4.85 -7.46 -12.26
CA ARG A 71 -4.26 -7.28 -13.59
C ARG A 71 -4.96 -8.15 -14.64
N ALA A 72 -5.14 -9.44 -14.37
CA ALA A 72 -5.80 -10.35 -15.30
C ALA A 72 -7.26 -9.94 -15.59
N ALA A 73 -8.00 -9.50 -14.57
CA ALA A 73 -9.36 -9.01 -14.76
C ALA A 73 -9.41 -7.70 -15.59
N ILE A 74 -8.44 -6.80 -15.40
CA ILE A 74 -8.30 -5.58 -16.22
C ILE A 74 -8.01 -5.95 -17.68
N ASP A 75 -7.03 -6.84 -17.90
CA ASP A 75 -6.61 -7.28 -19.24
C ASP A 75 -7.76 -7.97 -20.00
N ALA A 76 -8.57 -8.76 -19.29
CA ALA A 76 -9.75 -9.42 -19.84
C ALA A 76 -10.97 -8.50 -20.00
N GLY A 77 -10.93 -7.26 -19.49
CA GLY A 77 -12.10 -6.37 -19.44
C GLY A 77 -13.23 -6.88 -18.54
N ASP A 78 -12.93 -7.74 -17.56
CA ASP A 78 -13.92 -8.37 -16.68
C ASP A 78 -14.35 -7.42 -15.56
N GLY A 79 -15.30 -6.54 -15.90
CA GLY A 79 -15.86 -5.57 -14.95
C GLY A 79 -16.54 -6.22 -13.74
N ALA A 80 -17.16 -7.40 -13.91
CA ALA A 80 -17.84 -8.09 -12.83
C ALA A 80 -16.85 -8.62 -11.79
N ALA A 81 -15.73 -9.20 -12.24
CA ALA A 81 -14.66 -9.64 -11.33
C ALA A 81 -14.05 -8.46 -10.55
N LEU A 82 -13.82 -7.32 -11.22
CA LEU A 82 -13.31 -6.11 -10.57
C LEU A 82 -14.28 -5.57 -9.53
N GLU A 83 -15.55 -5.39 -9.90
CA GLU A 83 -16.59 -4.91 -8.97
C GLU A 83 -16.70 -5.82 -7.74
N ALA A 84 -16.68 -7.14 -7.93
CA ALA A 84 -16.74 -8.07 -6.83
C ALA A 84 -15.55 -7.92 -5.86
N VAL A 85 -14.32 -7.72 -6.37
CA VAL A 85 -13.14 -7.48 -5.52
C VAL A 85 -13.26 -6.14 -4.79
N PHE A 86 -13.66 -5.07 -5.48
CA PHE A 86 -13.78 -3.73 -4.90
C PHE A 86 -14.89 -3.65 -3.84
N ALA A 87 -16.04 -4.29 -4.08
CA ALA A 87 -17.16 -4.34 -3.15
C ALA A 87 -16.75 -5.06 -1.85
N ARG A 88 -16.10 -6.22 -1.94
CA ARG A 88 -15.57 -6.95 -0.77
C ARG A 88 -14.56 -6.11 0.01
N SER A 89 -13.64 -5.44 -0.69
CA SER A 89 -12.62 -4.58 -0.08
C SER A 89 -13.24 -3.39 0.66
N ARG A 90 -14.24 -2.74 0.04
CA ARG A 90 -15.00 -1.63 0.64
C ARG A 90 -15.76 -2.07 1.90
N ALA A 91 -16.44 -3.22 1.84
CA ALA A 91 -17.19 -3.75 2.98
C ALA A 91 -16.26 -4.03 4.17
N ALA A 92 -15.13 -4.70 3.92
CA ALA A 92 -14.12 -4.97 4.94
C ALA A 92 -13.57 -3.67 5.57
N ARG A 93 -13.24 -2.67 4.75
CA ARG A 93 -12.74 -1.37 5.22
C ARG A 93 -13.77 -0.62 6.09
N LYS A 94 -15.03 -0.58 5.67
CA LYS A 94 -16.11 0.04 6.45
C LYS A 94 -16.30 -0.64 7.80
N ALA A 95 -16.29 -1.97 7.81
CA ALA A 95 -16.43 -2.75 9.04
C ALA A 95 -15.24 -2.54 10.00
N TRP A 96 -14.04 -2.25 9.50
CA TRP A 96 -12.92 -1.84 10.33
C TRP A 96 -13.12 -0.44 10.93
N GLN A 97 -13.56 0.55 10.13
CA GLN A 97 -13.81 1.91 10.62
C GLN A 97 -14.92 1.98 11.67
N GLY A 98 -16.00 1.20 11.50
CA GLY A 98 -17.10 1.14 12.45
C GLY A 98 -16.76 0.51 13.80
N ARG A 99 -15.62 -0.18 13.92
CA ARG A 99 -15.17 -0.83 15.16
C ARG A 99 -14.30 0.05 16.06
N GLY A 100 -14.02 1.30 15.66
CA GLY A 100 -13.03 2.14 16.33
C GLY A 100 -11.62 1.64 16.03
N GLY A 101 -10.74 2.52 15.58
CA GLY A 101 -9.32 2.18 15.40
C GLY A 101 -8.68 1.69 16.71
N PRO A 102 -7.45 1.15 16.65
CA PRO A 102 -6.73 0.75 17.88
C PRO A 102 -6.71 1.92 18.88
N PRO A 103 -6.80 1.64 20.20
CA PRO A 103 -6.81 2.68 21.23
C PRO A 103 -5.57 3.57 21.07
N ALA A 104 -5.77 4.89 21.16
CA ALA A 104 -4.66 5.84 21.17
C ALA A 104 -3.67 5.46 22.27
N ALA A 105 -2.39 5.35 21.93
CA ALA A 105 -1.35 5.07 22.90
C ALA A 105 -1.40 6.10 24.03
N GLU A 106 -1.56 5.64 25.27
CA GLU A 106 -1.53 6.52 26.43
C GLU A 106 -0.16 7.22 26.53
N PRO A 107 -0.13 8.51 26.87
CA PRO A 107 1.12 9.21 27.07
C PRO A 107 1.86 8.61 28.28
N VAL A 108 3.09 8.17 28.04
CA VAL A 108 4.02 7.71 29.08
C VAL A 108 4.17 8.82 30.11
N LYS A 109 3.67 8.59 31.32
CA LYS A 109 3.89 9.48 32.46
C LYS A 109 5.38 9.46 32.80
N LYS A 110 6.00 10.64 32.77
CA LYS A 110 7.34 10.87 33.33
C LYS A 110 7.30 10.83 34.85
#